data_AF-A0A7C5BAK9-F1
#
_entry.id   AF-A0A7C5BAK9-F1
#
_cell.length_a   1.000
_cell.length_b   1.000
_cell.length_c   1.000
_cell.angle_alpha   90.00
_cell.angle_beta   90.00
_cell.angle_gamma   90.00
#
_symmetry.space_group_name_H-M   'P 1'
#
loop_
_entity.id
_entity.type
_entity.pdbx_description
1 polymer ?
#
loop_
_entity_poly.entity_id
_entity_poly.type
_entity_poly.pdbx_seq_one_letter_code
_entity_poly.pdbx_strand_id
1 'polypeptide(L)'
;MAGKFDPIRLEILWRRLIAIVDEADATVARTAFSSLLRDAHDYTCMFTDRYGRELAQGTFCTPGQAGAMALGIKKIVNMFPFESYRPGDVIIVNDPWLLAGHLNDICVLSPVFYKGELVAFTACVFHHSDIGGRVSSDNREVFEEGLFLPPVKLYEEGKLNEALLEIIRWNVRTPDSVIGDIRSQVAANHVCARKLIEMLEEEGLKDLDELAEEIIERSERSMRLGISNIPEGVYPFETVIEGPPGKEDVLVKLSVKVKNGEVEVDFTGTSPQVDWGGNVVYNFTYAYCFMAIKSAVDPEIPVNEGSTRPIKVTAPEGSVVNCKFPAAVAARMQIGHFMAELVFRALAPAIPDRVIAPCGGTPAHTYIFYGQRHDGSPWLTNVIGGGGMGASSKSDGHHCAIFPANGANTPVEIFESDTPLLVLERNLIPDSGGAGKMRGGLGRTFVVKVPDDEFAPKPPVVIAIQGGRFKYPAEGLFGGKPGAKSKFLVNGEPGDPSTLTFCKPGDIIEFHAPGGGGFGDPLERDPEMVKQDVLYGYVSLEKAQEEYGVVIDPHTYEVDWERTKKLREKLKMKMTL
;
A
#
# COMPACT_ATOMS: atom_id res chain seq x y z
N MET A 1 -14.02 27.04 25.97
CA MET A 1 -14.27 26.11 27.09
C MET A 1 -12.93 25.51 27.47
N ALA A 2 -12.56 25.53 28.75
CA ALA A 2 -11.39 24.77 29.20
C ALA A 2 -11.71 23.28 28.99
N GLY A 3 -10.94 22.58 28.17
CA GLY A 3 -11.14 21.15 27.91
C GLY A 3 -11.03 20.36 29.21
N LYS A 4 -11.78 19.25 29.29
CA LYS A 4 -11.75 18.33 30.45
C LYS A 4 -10.36 17.72 30.68
N PHE A 5 -9.55 17.64 29.63
CA PHE A 5 -8.13 17.28 29.70
C PHE A 5 -7.29 18.55 29.50
N ASP A 6 -6.30 18.76 30.37
CA ASP A 6 -5.26 19.75 30.08
C ASP A 6 -4.42 19.28 28.87
N PRO A 7 -3.82 20.19 28.09
CA PRO A 7 -3.11 19.82 26.87
C PRO A 7 -1.93 18.87 27.08
N ILE A 8 -1.26 18.94 28.23
CA ILE A 8 -0.09 18.09 28.53
C ILE A 8 -0.57 16.66 28.79
N ARG A 9 -1.58 16.50 29.64
CA ARG A 9 -2.16 15.19 29.93
C ARG A 9 -2.74 14.55 28.67
N LEU A 10 -3.44 15.31 27.84
CA LEU A 10 -3.99 14.77 26.59
C LEU A 10 -2.89 14.23 25.66
N GLU A 11 -1.82 15.01 25.43
CA GLU A 11 -0.72 14.57 24.57
C GLU A 11 -0.06 13.30 25.13
N ILE A 12 0.14 13.22 26.44
CA ILE A 12 0.68 12.02 27.10
C ILE A 12 -0.24 10.82 26.85
N LEU A 13 -1.54 10.96 27.12
CA LEU A 13 -2.50 9.86 26.94
C LEU A 13 -2.57 9.43 25.48
N TRP A 14 -2.62 10.36 24.52
CA TRP A 14 -2.68 10.04 23.11
C TRP A 14 -1.41 9.35 22.62
N ARG A 15 -0.22 9.83 23.01
CA ARG A 15 1.05 9.14 22.69
C ARG A 15 1.12 7.75 23.30
N ARG A 16 0.59 7.56 24.51
CA ARG A 16 0.48 6.23 25.14
C ARG A 16 -0.44 5.31 24.34
N LEU A 17 -1.58 5.80 23.86
CA LEU A 17 -2.48 5.01 23.01
C LEU A 17 -1.79 4.53 21.72
N ILE A 18 -1.01 5.39 21.06
CA ILE A 18 -0.23 5.00 19.87
C ILE A 18 0.83 3.95 20.24
N ALA A 19 1.57 4.17 21.33
CA ALA A 19 2.59 3.23 21.80
C ALA A 19 2.02 1.85 22.17
N ILE A 20 0.78 1.78 22.66
CA ILE A 20 0.08 0.51 22.92
C ILE A 20 -0.12 -0.29 21.63
N VAL A 21 -0.49 0.40 20.54
CA VAL A 21 -0.63 -0.25 19.23
C VAL A 21 0.71 -0.66 18.65
N ASP A 22 1.75 0.18 18.80
CA ASP A 22 3.11 -0.17 18.37
C ASP A 22 3.65 -1.41 19.12
N GLU A 23 3.21 -1.67 20.35
CA GLU A 23 3.56 -2.90 21.09
C GLU A 23 2.84 -4.14 20.51
N ALA A 24 1.63 -3.96 19.98
CA ALA A 24 0.95 -4.99 19.20
C ALA A 24 1.71 -5.27 17.90
N ASP A 25 2.11 -4.24 17.15
CA ASP A 25 2.94 -4.35 15.94
C ASP A 25 4.25 -5.10 16.22
N ALA A 26 4.94 -4.75 17.30
CA ALA A 26 6.18 -5.43 17.70
C ALA A 26 5.95 -6.90 18.09
N THR A 27 4.75 -7.24 18.55
CA THR A 27 4.36 -8.64 18.79
C THR A 27 4.23 -9.38 17.46
N VAL A 28 3.53 -8.82 16.49
CA VAL A 28 3.38 -9.38 15.13
C VAL A 28 4.74 -9.71 14.51
N ALA A 29 5.64 -8.72 14.48
CA ALA A 29 6.97 -8.88 13.90
C ALA A 29 7.80 -10.01 14.54
N ARG A 30 7.47 -10.44 15.77
CA ARG A 30 8.16 -11.52 16.48
C ARG A 30 7.44 -12.87 16.42
N THR A 31 6.13 -12.88 16.17
CA THR A 31 5.31 -14.11 16.23
C THR A 31 4.73 -14.53 14.89
N ALA A 32 4.80 -13.69 13.86
CA ALA A 32 4.38 -14.04 12.51
C ALA A 32 5.30 -15.11 11.89
N PHE A 33 4.69 -16.01 11.13
CA PHE A 33 5.32 -17.14 10.47
C PHE A 33 5.77 -16.77 9.06
N SER A 34 4.94 -16.03 8.32
CA SER A 34 5.28 -15.58 6.97
C SER A 34 6.25 -14.39 6.97
N SER A 35 7.24 -14.42 6.08
CA SER A 35 8.17 -13.29 5.88
C SER A 35 7.48 -12.03 5.37
N LEU A 36 6.31 -12.15 4.73
CA LEU A 36 5.50 -11.01 4.31
C LEU A 36 5.06 -10.15 5.51
N LEU A 37 4.73 -10.78 6.63
CA LEU A 37 4.36 -10.09 7.85
C LEU A 37 5.59 -9.78 8.70
N ARG A 38 6.43 -10.79 8.94
CA ARG A 38 7.60 -10.67 9.84
C ARG A 38 8.64 -9.66 9.34
N ASP A 39 8.94 -9.67 8.04
CA ASP A 39 10.07 -8.92 7.46
C ASP A 39 9.60 -7.76 6.58
N ALA A 40 8.50 -7.93 5.83
CA ALA A 40 7.96 -6.89 4.94
C ALA A 40 6.90 -5.99 5.60
N HIS A 41 6.42 -6.33 6.80
CA HIS A 41 5.44 -5.56 7.58
C HIS A 41 4.14 -5.21 6.85
N ASP A 42 3.60 -6.12 6.02
CA ASP A 42 2.31 -5.89 5.35
C ASP A 42 1.11 -6.24 6.26
N TYR A 43 0.98 -5.48 7.34
CA TYR A 43 -0.10 -5.58 8.31
C TYR A 43 -0.43 -4.23 8.93
N THR A 44 -1.57 -4.18 9.60
CA THR A 44 -1.96 -3.04 10.44
C THR A 44 -2.59 -3.52 11.73
N CYS A 45 -2.15 -2.95 12.86
CA CYS A 45 -2.85 -3.06 14.14
C CYS A 45 -3.54 -1.74 14.48
N MET A 46 -4.65 -1.82 15.20
CA MET A 46 -5.40 -0.68 15.68
C MET A 46 -6.25 -1.03 16.90
N PHE A 47 -6.79 0.00 17.57
CA PHE A 47 -7.94 -0.18 18.43
C PHE A 47 -8.97 0.95 18.26
N THR A 48 -10.20 0.64 18.64
CA THR A 48 -11.35 1.53 18.61
C THR A 48 -11.86 1.77 20.02
N ASP A 49 -12.68 2.79 20.19
CA ASP A 49 -13.55 2.86 21.36
C ASP A 49 -14.64 1.77 21.36
N ARG A 50 -15.49 1.75 22.38
CA ARG A 50 -16.60 0.78 22.50
C ARG A 50 -17.66 0.86 21.39
N TYR A 51 -17.68 1.94 20.59
CA TYR A 51 -18.63 2.15 19.50
C TYR A 51 -18.04 1.80 18.13
N GLY A 52 -16.79 1.31 18.11
CA GLY A 52 -16.08 1.01 16.87
C GLY A 52 -15.49 2.25 16.18
N ARG A 53 -15.41 3.41 16.86
CA ARG A 53 -14.72 4.59 16.32
C ARG A 53 -13.22 4.41 16.51
N GLU A 54 -12.48 4.46 15.42
CA GLU A 54 -11.03 4.29 15.45
C GLU A 54 -10.35 5.41 16.24
N LEU A 55 -9.41 5.05 17.12
CA LEU A 55 -8.69 5.99 17.98
C LEU A 55 -7.18 6.04 17.71
N ALA A 56 -6.57 4.89 17.45
CA ALA A 56 -5.16 4.82 17.12
C ALA A 56 -4.88 3.62 16.20
N GLN A 57 -3.86 3.79 15.38
CA GLN A 57 -3.28 2.78 14.51
C GLN A 57 -1.76 2.72 14.75
N GLY A 58 -1.16 1.60 14.38
CA GLY A 58 0.28 1.41 14.47
C GLY A 58 1.03 2.35 13.53
N THR A 59 2.22 2.79 13.95
CA THR A 59 3.04 3.76 13.20
C THR A 59 3.39 3.29 11.79
N PHE A 60 3.48 1.97 11.59
CA PHE A 60 3.85 1.36 10.31
C PHE A 60 2.67 0.82 9.50
N CYS A 61 1.45 1.27 9.78
CA CYS A 61 0.26 0.77 9.09
C CYS A 61 0.27 0.97 7.57
N THR A 62 -0.22 -0.02 6.83
CA THR A 62 -0.43 0.09 5.38
C THR A 62 -1.68 0.94 5.09
N PRO A 63 -1.60 2.03 4.29
CA PRO A 63 -2.72 2.94 4.07
C PRO A 63 -4.02 2.31 3.56
N GLY A 64 -3.91 1.32 2.67
CA GLY A 64 -5.07 0.60 2.15
C GLY A 64 -5.84 -0.15 3.24
N GLN A 65 -5.13 -0.76 4.19
CA GLN A 65 -5.72 -1.47 5.33
C GLN A 65 -6.24 -0.47 6.37
N ALA A 66 -5.39 0.47 6.78
CA ALA A 66 -5.71 1.54 7.72
C ALA A 66 -6.98 2.33 7.34
N GLY A 67 -7.00 2.89 6.13
CA GLY A 67 -8.13 3.73 5.69
C GLY A 67 -9.41 2.93 5.45
N ALA A 68 -9.32 1.69 4.98
CA ALA A 68 -10.49 0.84 4.78
C ALA A 68 -11.07 0.36 6.11
N MET A 69 -10.22 0.07 7.10
CA MET A 69 -10.63 -0.36 8.43
C MET A 69 -11.38 0.72 9.21
N ALA A 70 -11.05 2.01 9.03
CA ALA A 70 -11.81 3.10 9.62
C ALA A 70 -13.32 3.01 9.28
N LEU A 71 -13.67 2.52 8.08
CA LEU A 71 -15.04 2.25 7.67
C LEU A 71 -15.51 0.84 8.08
N GLY A 72 -14.65 -0.15 7.90
CA GLY A 72 -14.97 -1.57 8.04
C GLY A 72 -15.18 -2.04 9.47
N ILE A 73 -14.26 -1.70 10.37
CA ILE A 73 -14.28 -2.15 11.76
C ILE A 73 -15.50 -1.61 12.49
N LYS A 74 -15.82 -0.33 12.29
CA LYS A 74 -17.05 0.27 12.83
C LYS A 74 -18.29 -0.50 12.40
N LYS A 75 -18.38 -0.89 11.11
CA LYS A 75 -19.51 -1.70 10.62
C LYS A 75 -19.54 -3.06 11.30
N ILE A 76 -18.41 -3.78 11.34
CA ILE A 76 -18.30 -5.13 11.94
C ILE A 76 -18.69 -5.11 13.42
N VAL A 77 -18.17 -4.16 14.20
CA VAL A 77 -18.51 -3.98 15.62
C VAL A 77 -20.01 -3.80 15.82
N ASN A 78 -20.68 -3.08 14.93
CA ASN A 78 -22.11 -2.79 15.00
C ASN A 78 -23.00 -3.85 14.33
N MET A 79 -22.44 -4.92 13.73
CA MET A 79 -23.22 -6.05 13.21
C MET A 79 -23.76 -6.96 14.32
N PHE A 80 -23.01 -7.06 15.43
CA PHE A 80 -23.41 -7.83 16.59
C PHE A 80 -24.06 -6.91 17.63
N PRO A 81 -25.13 -7.35 18.33
CA PRO A 81 -25.68 -6.59 19.44
C PRO A 81 -24.60 -6.33 20.49
N PHE A 82 -24.53 -5.12 21.03
CA PHE A 82 -23.52 -4.73 22.05
C PHE A 82 -23.49 -5.71 23.23
N GLU A 83 -24.67 -6.15 23.69
CA GLU A 83 -24.83 -7.10 24.80
C GLU A 83 -24.50 -8.56 24.45
N SER A 84 -24.12 -8.86 23.21
CA SER A 84 -23.76 -10.22 22.77
C SER A 84 -22.27 -10.53 22.95
N TYR A 85 -21.42 -9.50 23.05
CA TYR A 85 -19.99 -9.67 23.27
C TYR A 85 -19.70 -10.25 24.65
N ARG A 86 -18.76 -11.18 24.72
CA ARG A 86 -18.26 -11.76 25.98
C ARG A 86 -16.74 -11.63 26.07
N PRO A 87 -16.17 -11.53 27.29
CA PRO A 87 -14.74 -11.65 27.48
C PRO A 87 -14.19 -12.94 26.85
N GLY A 88 -13.13 -12.83 26.06
CA GLY A 88 -12.51 -13.96 25.37
C GLY A 88 -13.14 -14.32 24.01
N ASP A 89 -14.16 -13.59 23.56
CA ASP A 89 -14.60 -13.69 22.16
C ASP A 89 -13.48 -13.19 21.22
N VAL A 90 -13.38 -13.80 20.04
CA VAL A 90 -12.52 -13.34 18.93
C VAL A 90 -13.28 -13.54 17.63
N ILE A 91 -13.37 -12.50 16.82
CA ILE A 91 -14.04 -12.50 15.52
C ILE A 91 -12.99 -12.53 14.41
N ILE A 92 -13.23 -13.33 13.37
CA ILE A 92 -12.42 -13.41 12.16
C ILE A 92 -13.29 -13.11 10.93
N VAL A 93 -12.72 -12.39 9.95
CA VAL A 93 -13.39 -11.99 8.70
C VAL A 93 -12.35 -11.66 7.63
N ASN A 94 -12.62 -11.97 6.36
CA ASN A 94 -11.82 -11.50 5.23
C ASN A 94 -12.68 -10.98 4.06
N ASP A 95 -13.94 -10.63 4.33
CA ASP A 95 -14.87 -10.09 3.33
C ASP A 95 -14.29 -8.81 2.69
N PRO A 96 -14.00 -8.82 1.38
CA PRO A 96 -13.46 -7.67 0.66
C PRO A 96 -14.32 -6.42 0.78
N TRP A 97 -15.66 -6.55 0.76
CA TRP A 97 -16.60 -5.43 0.81
C TRP A 97 -16.77 -4.86 2.22
N LEU A 98 -16.25 -5.53 3.26
CA LEU A 98 -16.20 -5.02 4.63
C LEU A 98 -14.81 -4.50 5.02
N LEU A 99 -13.74 -5.05 4.45
CA LEU A 99 -12.37 -4.78 4.85
C LEU A 99 -11.58 -4.07 3.73
N ALA A 100 -10.30 -4.42 3.61
CA ALA A 100 -9.30 -3.83 2.74
C ALA A 100 -9.38 -4.32 1.29
N GLY A 101 -10.44 -5.02 0.88
CA GLY A 101 -10.79 -5.17 -0.53
C GLY A 101 -10.28 -6.39 -1.27
N HIS A 102 -9.64 -7.35 -0.60
CA HIS A 102 -9.37 -8.68 -1.18
C HIS A 102 -9.34 -9.75 -0.08
N LEU A 103 -9.36 -11.04 -0.46
CA LEU A 103 -9.49 -12.15 0.49
C LEU A 103 -8.23 -12.39 1.33
N ASN A 104 -7.05 -11.95 0.88
CA ASN A 104 -5.80 -12.14 1.60
C ASN A 104 -5.72 -11.29 2.89
N ASP A 105 -6.45 -10.18 2.94
CA ASP A 105 -6.49 -9.31 4.13
C ASP A 105 -7.47 -9.88 5.17
N ILE A 106 -6.97 -10.75 6.06
CA ILE A 106 -7.78 -11.33 7.13
C ILE A 106 -7.73 -10.40 8.35
N CYS A 107 -8.90 -9.96 8.79
CA CYS A 107 -9.10 -9.23 10.03
C CYS A 107 -9.38 -10.18 11.19
N VAL A 108 -8.70 -9.96 12.31
CA VAL A 108 -9.02 -10.57 13.61
C VAL A 108 -9.31 -9.45 14.61
N LEU A 109 -10.49 -9.51 15.23
CA LEU A 109 -11.02 -8.48 16.12
C LEU A 109 -11.37 -9.09 17.48
N SER A 110 -11.05 -8.38 18.57
CA SER A 110 -11.31 -8.83 19.94
C SER A 110 -11.93 -7.69 20.78
N PRO A 111 -13.06 -7.92 21.48
CA PRO A 111 -13.59 -6.97 22.44
C PRO A 111 -12.68 -6.90 23.68
N VAL A 112 -12.53 -5.69 24.21
CA VAL A 112 -11.74 -5.42 25.43
C VAL A 112 -12.69 -5.11 26.58
N PHE A 113 -12.60 -5.89 27.64
CA PHE A 113 -13.39 -5.72 28.85
C PHE A 113 -12.54 -5.20 30.01
N TYR A 114 -13.05 -4.20 30.71
CA TYR A 114 -12.44 -3.67 31.93
C TYR A 114 -13.50 -3.55 33.02
N LYS A 115 -13.25 -4.16 34.19
CA LYS A 115 -14.21 -4.23 35.32
C LYS A 115 -15.61 -4.76 34.93
N GLY A 116 -15.66 -5.71 33.98
CA GLY A 116 -16.90 -6.33 33.51
C GLY A 116 -17.61 -5.56 32.39
N GLU A 117 -17.13 -4.37 32.03
CA GLU A 117 -17.72 -3.52 31.00
C GLU A 117 -16.90 -3.56 29.71
N LEU A 118 -17.58 -3.54 28.56
CA LEU A 118 -16.95 -3.40 27.26
C LEU A 118 -16.48 -1.95 27.05
N VAL A 119 -15.17 -1.76 26.90
CA VAL A 119 -14.53 -0.43 26.83
C VAL A 119 -13.91 -0.11 25.47
N ALA A 120 -13.55 -1.10 24.67
CA ALA A 120 -12.87 -0.93 23.39
C ALA A 120 -12.94 -2.21 22.53
N PHE A 121 -12.48 -2.11 21.28
CA PHE A 121 -12.12 -3.26 20.46
C PHE A 121 -10.71 -3.10 19.94
N THR A 122 -9.95 -4.19 19.91
CA THR A 122 -8.66 -4.24 19.21
C THR A 122 -8.84 -5.02 17.91
N ALA A 123 -8.16 -4.60 16.85
CA ALA A 123 -8.21 -5.28 15.58
C ALA A 123 -6.83 -5.26 14.91
N CYS A 124 -6.53 -6.33 14.19
CA CYS A 124 -5.40 -6.38 13.29
C CYS A 124 -5.79 -7.04 11.97
N VAL A 125 -5.28 -6.50 10.88
CA VAL A 125 -5.45 -7.02 9.52
C VAL A 125 -4.08 -7.38 8.98
N PHE A 126 -3.93 -8.65 8.62
CA PHE A 126 -2.69 -9.17 8.05
C PHE A 126 -2.95 -9.57 6.61
N HIS A 127 -2.00 -9.25 5.71
CA HIS A 127 -1.99 -9.87 4.40
C HIS A 127 -1.47 -11.30 4.52
N HIS A 128 -2.37 -12.29 4.52
CA HIS A 128 -1.98 -13.69 4.50
C HIS A 128 -1.42 -14.05 3.13
N SER A 129 -0.32 -14.80 3.12
CA SER A 129 0.35 -15.15 1.87
C SER A 129 -0.50 -16.05 0.99
N ASP A 130 -1.38 -16.84 1.57
CA ASP A 130 -2.16 -17.87 0.92
C ASP A 130 -3.58 -17.93 1.46
N ILE A 131 -4.55 -17.82 0.55
CA ILE A 131 -5.98 -17.94 0.85
C ILE A 131 -6.64 -19.03 0.00
N GLY A 132 -5.85 -19.91 -0.61
CA GLY A 132 -6.35 -20.89 -1.57
C GLY A 132 -6.59 -20.27 -2.94
N GLY A 133 -7.62 -20.76 -3.64
CA GLY A 133 -8.06 -20.21 -4.93
C GLY A 133 -7.01 -20.23 -6.04
N ARG A 134 -7.28 -19.53 -7.14
CA ARG A 134 -6.36 -19.30 -8.25
C ARG A 134 -5.66 -17.96 -8.03
N VAL A 135 -4.33 -17.98 -7.90
CA VAL A 135 -3.50 -16.79 -7.63
C VAL A 135 -3.20 -16.05 -8.93
N SER A 136 -4.23 -15.67 -9.68
CA SER A 136 -4.09 -15.05 -11.01
C SER A 136 -4.92 -13.78 -11.11
N SER A 137 -4.45 -12.82 -11.89
CA SER A 137 -5.11 -11.53 -12.10
C SER A 137 -6.26 -11.62 -13.12
N ASP A 138 -6.37 -12.73 -13.86
CA ASP A 138 -7.39 -12.98 -14.88
C ASP A 138 -8.67 -13.66 -14.35
N ASN A 139 -8.81 -13.83 -13.03
CA ASN A 139 -10.03 -14.33 -12.39
C ASN A 139 -11.23 -13.42 -12.66
N ARG A 140 -12.43 -13.99 -12.78
CA ARG A 140 -13.67 -13.25 -13.09
C ARG A 140 -14.54 -13.01 -11.87
N GLU A 141 -14.57 -14.00 -10.97
CA GLU A 141 -15.38 -13.94 -9.75
C GLU A 141 -14.52 -14.16 -8.50
N VAL A 142 -14.90 -13.54 -7.38
CA VAL A 142 -14.21 -13.68 -6.07
C VAL A 142 -14.17 -15.13 -5.59
N PHE A 143 -15.09 -15.99 -6.05
CA PHE A 143 -15.10 -17.42 -5.73
C PHE A 143 -13.89 -18.18 -6.29
N GLU A 144 -13.27 -17.66 -7.36
CA GLU A 144 -12.04 -18.22 -7.92
C GLU A 144 -10.83 -17.85 -7.07
N GLU A 145 -10.91 -16.82 -6.23
CA GLU A 145 -9.77 -16.19 -5.57
C GLU A 145 -9.39 -16.86 -4.25
N GLY A 146 -10.31 -17.60 -3.63
CA GLY A 146 -10.01 -18.45 -2.49
C GLY A 146 -11.08 -18.47 -1.42
N LEU A 147 -10.65 -18.74 -0.19
CA LEU A 147 -11.50 -18.88 0.97
C LEU A 147 -12.14 -17.55 1.34
N PHE A 148 -13.47 -17.53 1.39
CA PHE A 148 -14.27 -16.40 1.89
C PHE A 148 -14.79 -16.70 3.29
N LEU A 149 -14.40 -15.88 4.25
CA LEU A 149 -14.79 -15.90 5.66
C LEU A 149 -15.71 -14.71 5.96
N PRO A 150 -17.03 -14.95 6.12
CA PRO A 150 -17.91 -13.92 6.69
C PRO A 150 -17.52 -13.64 8.15
N PRO A 151 -18.01 -12.55 8.78
CA PRO A 151 -17.81 -12.31 10.21
C PRO A 151 -18.31 -13.47 11.07
N VAL A 152 -17.37 -14.20 11.69
CA VAL A 152 -17.67 -15.36 12.54
C VAL A 152 -16.76 -15.39 13.77
N LYS A 153 -17.21 -16.04 14.85
CA LYS A 153 -16.39 -16.25 16.04
C LYS A 153 -15.33 -17.33 15.79
N LEU A 154 -14.06 -16.93 15.87
CA LEU A 154 -12.91 -17.83 15.96
C LEU A 154 -12.76 -18.38 17.38
N TYR A 155 -12.98 -17.53 18.39
CA TYR A 155 -13.10 -17.93 19.78
C TYR A 155 -14.43 -17.46 20.33
N GLU A 156 -15.08 -18.32 21.11
CA GLU A 156 -16.27 -17.98 21.88
C GLU A 156 -15.98 -18.21 23.36
N GLU A 157 -15.99 -17.12 24.14
CA GLU A 157 -15.63 -17.14 25.57
C GLU A 157 -14.31 -17.89 25.85
N GLY A 158 -13.29 -17.65 25.02
CA GLY A 158 -11.97 -18.26 25.14
C GLY A 158 -11.87 -19.70 24.59
N LYS A 159 -12.94 -20.28 24.05
CA LYS A 159 -12.93 -21.60 23.41
C LYS A 159 -12.75 -21.46 21.90
N LEU A 160 -11.71 -22.08 21.37
CA LEU A 160 -11.42 -22.11 19.94
C LEU A 160 -12.48 -22.88 19.15
N ASN A 161 -12.91 -22.33 18.02
CA ASN A 161 -13.74 -23.01 17.04
C ASN A 161 -12.87 -23.91 16.15
N GLU A 162 -12.60 -25.14 16.61
CA GLU A 162 -11.76 -26.12 15.91
C GLU A 162 -12.27 -26.45 14.50
N ALA A 163 -13.59 -26.50 14.31
CA ALA A 163 -14.18 -26.79 13.00
C ALA A 163 -13.86 -25.69 11.97
N LEU A 164 -13.93 -24.42 12.39
CA LEU A 164 -13.55 -23.30 11.54
C LEU A 164 -12.04 -23.33 11.22
N LEU A 165 -11.21 -23.66 12.19
CA LEU A 165 -9.77 -23.78 11.97
C LEU A 165 -9.45 -24.86 10.93
N GLU A 166 -10.09 -26.02 11.02
CA GLU A 166 -9.93 -27.11 10.05
C GLU A 166 -10.40 -26.71 8.66
N ILE A 167 -11.52 -25.98 8.54
CA ILE A 167 -11.97 -25.43 7.25
C ILE A 167 -10.88 -24.55 6.63
N ILE A 168 -10.27 -23.66 7.42
CA ILE A 168 -9.20 -22.79 6.92
C ILE A 168 -8.00 -23.64 6.45
N ARG A 169 -7.54 -24.59 7.27
CA ARG A 169 -6.38 -25.45 6.97
C ARG A 169 -6.55 -26.22 5.65
N TRP A 170 -7.74 -26.74 5.37
CA TRP A 170 -8.00 -27.52 4.16
C TRP A 170 -8.17 -26.70 2.89
N ASN A 171 -8.34 -25.38 3.00
CA ASN A 171 -8.56 -24.48 1.86
C ASN A 171 -7.31 -23.68 1.46
N VAL A 172 -6.17 -23.91 2.12
CA VAL A 172 -4.90 -23.24 1.81
C VAL A 172 -3.79 -24.26 1.52
N ARG A 173 -2.75 -23.84 0.79
CA ARG A 173 -1.56 -24.64 0.42
C ARG A 173 -0.55 -24.70 1.56
N THR A 174 -0.47 -23.65 2.38
CA THR A 174 0.52 -23.47 3.46
C THR A 174 -0.15 -23.36 4.84
N PRO A 175 -0.87 -24.40 5.30
CA PRO A 175 -1.75 -24.33 6.46
C PRO A 175 -1.03 -23.94 7.76
N ASP A 176 0.21 -24.39 7.97
CA ASP A 176 0.92 -24.08 9.21
C ASP A 176 1.36 -22.62 9.28
N SER A 177 1.71 -22.00 8.14
CA SER A 177 1.99 -20.56 8.07
C SER A 177 0.73 -19.75 8.32
N VAL A 178 -0.36 -20.05 7.61
CA VAL A 178 -1.64 -19.32 7.74
C VAL A 178 -2.20 -19.41 9.16
N ILE A 179 -2.22 -20.62 9.76
CA ILE A 179 -2.70 -20.77 11.14
C ILE A 179 -1.73 -20.13 12.15
N GLY A 180 -0.42 -20.19 11.91
CA GLY A 180 0.57 -19.48 12.71
C GLY A 180 0.33 -17.96 12.72
N ASP A 181 0.05 -17.39 11.55
CA ASP A 181 -0.25 -15.97 11.38
C ASP A 181 -1.58 -15.57 12.02
N ILE A 182 -2.64 -16.39 11.91
CA ILE A 182 -3.92 -16.15 12.62
C ILE A 182 -3.69 -16.15 14.14
N ARG A 183 -2.87 -17.08 14.67
CA ARG A 183 -2.54 -17.11 16.09
C ARG A 183 -1.71 -15.89 16.52
N SER A 184 -0.82 -15.42 15.66
CA SER A 184 -0.06 -14.18 15.84
C SER A 184 -1.01 -12.96 15.96
N GLN A 185 -2.06 -12.90 15.12
CA GLN A 185 -3.11 -11.87 15.24
C GLN A 185 -3.82 -11.89 16.59
N VAL A 186 -4.21 -13.08 17.06
CA VAL A 186 -4.85 -13.24 18.38
C VAL A 186 -3.92 -12.79 19.51
N ALA A 187 -2.63 -13.12 19.42
CA ALA A 187 -1.63 -12.70 20.39
C ALA A 187 -1.43 -11.18 20.41
N ALA A 188 -1.34 -10.54 19.24
CA ALA A 188 -1.22 -9.09 19.12
C ALA A 188 -2.42 -8.37 19.73
N ASN A 189 -3.64 -8.82 19.42
CA ASN A 189 -4.86 -8.30 20.04
C ASN A 189 -4.85 -8.48 21.58
N HIS A 190 -4.42 -9.64 22.07
CA HIS A 190 -4.32 -9.88 23.51
C HIS A 190 -3.33 -8.92 24.20
N VAL A 191 -2.16 -8.67 23.60
CA VAL A 191 -1.17 -7.70 24.11
C VAL A 191 -1.74 -6.29 24.13
N CYS A 192 -2.36 -5.86 23.03
CA CYS A 192 -3.01 -4.55 22.92
C CYS A 192 -4.07 -4.36 24.01
N ALA A 193 -4.98 -5.33 24.18
CA ALA A 193 -6.04 -5.30 25.18
C ALA A 193 -5.48 -5.19 26.61
N ARG A 194 -4.47 -5.99 26.94
CA ARG A 194 -3.81 -5.95 28.26
C ARG A 194 -3.18 -4.59 28.53
N LYS A 195 -2.45 -4.04 27.56
CA LYS A 195 -1.78 -2.74 27.69
C LYS A 195 -2.75 -1.57 27.78
N LEU A 196 -3.88 -1.66 27.10
CA LEU A 196 -4.97 -0.72 27.27
C LEU A 196 -5.56 -0.77 28.68
N ILE A 197 -5.82 -1.97 29.23
CA ILE A 197 -6.31 -2.13 30.61
C ILE A 197 -5.31 -1.57 31.62
N GLU A 198 -4.02 -1.87 31.48
CA GLU A 198 -2.94 -1.31 32.32
C GLU A 198 -2.98 0.22 32.32
N MET A 199 -3.11 0.85 31.14
CA MET A 199 -3.24 2.32 31.03
C MET A 199 -4.50 2.85 31.73
N LEU A 200 -5.66 2.20 31.57
CA LEU A 200 -6.90 2.63 32.23
C LEU A 200 -6.78 2.56 33.76
N GLU A 201 -6.11 1.55 34.29
CA GLU A 201 -5.84 1.40 35.72
C GLU A 201 -4.91 2.49 36.26
N GLU A 202 -3.76 2.71 35.61
CA GLU A 202 -2.75 3.69 36.02
C GLU A 202 -3.28 5.13 35.98
N GLU A 203 -4.07 5.47 34.96
CA GLU A 203 -4.62 6.82 34.76
C GLU A 203 -5.93 7.06 35.51
N GLY A 204 -6.46 6.03 36.19
CA GLY A 204 -7.73 6.09 36.90
C GLY A 204 -8.93 6.35 35.98
N LEU A 205 -8.85 5.92 34.72
CA LEU A 205 -9.92 6.06 33.74
C LEU A 205 -10.91 4.89 33.87
N LYS A 206 -12.21 5.19 33.78
CA LYS A 206 -13.27 4.17 33.77
C LYS A 206 -13.42 3.51 32.39
N ASP A 207 -13.17 4.28 31.34
CA ASP A 207 -13.35 3.95 29.93
C ASP A 207 -12.59 4.97 29.07
N LEU A 208 -12.67 4.81 27.76
CA LEU A 208 -12.03 5.70 26.78
C LEU A 208 -12.93 6.82 26.25
N ASP A 209 -14.21 6.85 26.58
CA ASP A 209 -15.19 7.63 25.80
C ASP A 209 -14.91 9.14 25.79
N GLU A 210 -14.53 9.70 26.94
CA GLU A 210 -14.23 11.13 27.04
C GLU A 210 -12.92 11.49 26.35
N LEU A 211 -11.92 10.60 26.43
CA LEU A 211 -10.63 10.77 25.75
C LEU A 211 -10.79 10.63 24.23
N ALA A 212 -11.61 9.67 23.80
CA ALA A 212 -11.98 9.43 22.42
C ALA A 212 -12.58 10.67 21.78
N GLU A 213 -13.57 11.30 22.44
CA GLU A 213 -14.23 12.49 21.89
C GLU A 213 -13.24 13.65 21.70
N GLU A 214 -12.40 13.93 22.70
CA GLU A 214 -11.41 15.01 22.62
C GLU A 214 -10.37 14.77 21.50
N ILE A 215 -9.88 13.53 21.35
CA ILE A 215 -8.94 13.16 20.29
C ILE A 215 -9.58 13.30 18.90
N ILE A 216 -10.79 12.77 18.73
CA ILE A 216 -11.52 12.79 17.47
C ILE A 216 -11.86 14.24 17.06
N GLU A 217 -12.38 15.06 17.98
CA GLU A 217 -12.69 16.46 17.69
C GLU A 217 -11.45 17.28 17.29
N ARG A 218 -10.29 17.00 17.90
CA ARG A 218 -9.04 17.66 17.56
C ARG A 218 -8.51 17.26 16.18
N SER A 219 -8.51 15.97 15.87
CA SER A 219 -8.09 15.50 14.54
C SER A 219 -9.01 16.04 13.44
N GLU A 220 -10.33 16.08 13.68
CA GLU A 220 -11.28 16.67 12.73
C GLU A 220 -10.98 18.15 12.50
N ARG A 221 -10.75 18.92 13.57
CA ARG A 221 -10.43 20.35 13.48
C ARG A 221 -9.12 20.58 12.73
N SER A 222 -8.10 19.76 12.99
CA SER A 222 -6.79 19.86 12.32
C SER A 222 -6.93 19.61 10.82
N MET A 223 -7.61 18.53 10.44
CA MET A 223 -7.86 18.20 9.03
C MET A 223 -8.65 19.29 8.31
N ARG A 224 -9.73 19.81 8.92
CA ARG A 224 -10.53 20.91 8.34
C ARG A 224 -9.69 22.18 8.13
N LEU A 225 -8.80 22.50 9.08
CA LEU A 225 -7.86 23.62 8.95
C LEU A 225 -6.85 23.37 7.81
N GLY A 226 -6.28 22.17 7.73
CA GLY A 226 -5.40 21.76 6.63
C GLY A 226 -6.07 21.93 5.26
N ILE A 227 -7.30 21.42 5.12
CA ILE A 227 -8.11 21.51 3.90
C ILE A 227 -8.42 22.97 3.54
N SER A 228 -8.66 23.85 4.53
CA SER A 228 -8.94 25.26 4.27
C SER A 228 -7.79 26.04 3.61
N ASN A 229 -6.58 25.48 3.60
CA ASN A 229 -5.44 26.04 2.88
C ASN A 229 -5.45 25.71 1.38
N ILE A 230 -6.26 24.75 0.95
CA ILE A 230 -6.49 24.49 -0.47
C ILE A 230 -7.49 25.55 -0.96
N PRO A 231 -7.22 26.26 -2.07
CA PRO A 231 -8.19 27.17 -2.66
C PRO A 231 -9.54 26.46 -2.89
N GLU A 232 -10.64 27.13 -2.57
CA GLU A 232 -11.96 26.55 -2.85
C GLU A 232 -12.18 26.42 -4.36
N GLY A 233 -12.74 25.29 -4.79
CA GLY A 233 -12.90 25.02 -6.21
C GLY A 233 -13.30 23.59 -6.51
N VAL A 234 -13.42 23.31 -7.81
CA VAL A 234 -13.62 21.96 -8.35
C VAL A 234 -12.46 21.66 -9.28
N TYR A 235 -11.76 20.58 -9.00
CA TYR A 235 -10.56 20.16 -9.69
C TYR A 235 -10.83 18.82 -10.41
N PRO A 236 -11.21 18.86 -11.70
CA PRO A 236 -11.46 17.65 -12.48
C PRO A 236 -10.13 17.03 -12.97
N PHE A 237 -10.09 15.71 -13.04
CA PHE A 237 -9.00 14.97 -13.66
C PHE A 237 -9.52 13.66 -14.28
N GLU A 238 -8.99 13.29 -15.43
CA GLU A 238 -9.25 11.99 -16.05
C GLU A 238 -7.96 11.40 -16.62
N THR A 239 -7.88 10.08 -16.59
CA THR A 239 -6.77 9.34 -17.20
C THR A 239 -7.19 7.91 -17.52
N VAL A 240 -6.28 7.18 -18.15
CA VAL A 240 -6.44 5.78 -18.50
C VAL A 240 -5.44 4.95 -17.70
N ILE A 241 -5.94 3.89 -17.05
CA ILE A 241 -5.13 2.86 -16.42
C ILE A 241 -5.10 1.66 -17.35
N GLU A 242 -3.93 1.06 -17.54
CA GLU A 242 -3.81 -0.07 -18.46
C GLU A 242 -4.63 -1.29 -18.03
N GLY A 243 -5.28 -1.93 -19.00
CA GLY A 243 -5.80 -3.29 -18.84
C GLY A 243 -4.69 -4.31 -19.09
N PRO A 244 -4.83 -5.56 -18.61
CA PRO A 244 -3.91 -6.63 -18.96
C PRO A 244 -3.92 -6.94 -20.47
N PRO A 245 -2.94 -7.69 -21.00
CA PRO A 245 -2.92 -8.13 -22.39
C PRO A 245 -4.27 -8.71 -22.84
N GLY A 246 -4.77 -8.24 -23.99
CA GLY A 246 -6.06 -8.67 -24.54
C GLY A 246 -7.30 -8.07 -23.86
N LYS A 247 -7.15 -7.21 -22.85
CA LYS A 247 -8.25 -6.45 -22.23
C LYS A 247 -8.15 -4.96 -22.57
N GLU A 248 -9.32 -4.30 -22.56
CA GLU A 248 -9.40 -2.85 -22.74
C GLU A 248 -8.79 -2.11 -21.55
N ASP A 249 -8.22 -0.93 -21.83
CA ASP A 249 -7.74 -0.04 -20.78
C ASP A 249 -8.93 0.64 -20.08
N VAL A 250 -8.73 1.01 -18.82
CA VAL A 250 -9.77 1.50 -17.92
C VAL A 250 -9.73 3.02 -17.83
N LEU A 251 -10.81 3.68 -18.21
CA LEU A 251 -10.98 5.12 -18.03
C LEU A 251 -11.38 5.41 -16.58
N VAL A 252 -10.58 6.22 -15.89
CA VAL A 252 -10.91 6.72 -14.55
C VAL A 252 -11.08 8.23 -14.60
N LYS A 253 -12.23 8.68 -14.10
CA LYS A 253 -12.57 10.10 -13.99
C LYS A 253 -12.81 10.43 -12.53
N LEU A 254 -12.26 11.54 -12.06
CA LEU A 254 -12.62 12.08 -10.77
C LEU A 254 -12.72 13.60 -10.77
N SER A 255 -13.46 14.13 -9.82
CA SER A 255 -13.40 15.54 -9.45
C SER A 255 -13.17 15.67 -7.96
N VAL A 256 -12.22 16.54 -7.58
CA VAL A 256 -11.98 16.91 -6.18
C VAL A 256 -12.59 18.28 -5.95
N LYS A 257 -13.62 18.36 -5.12
CA LYS A 257 -14.28 19.60 -4.75
C LYS A 257 -13.88 19.98 -3.34
N VAL A 258 -13.37 21.20 -3.19
CA VAL A 258 -12.96 21.76 -1.90
C VAL A 258 -13.89 22.91 -1.54
N LYS A 259 -14.52 22.84 -0.38
CA LYS A 259 -15.42 23.89 0.11
C LYS A 259 -15.58 23.81 1.63
N ASN A 260 -15.58 24.96 2.32
CA ASN A 260 -15.85 25.06 3.77
C ASN A 260 -14.98 24.13 4.65
N GLY A 261 -13.72 23.89 4.28
CA GLY A 261 -12.84 22.97 5.00
C GLY A 261 -13.20 21.48 4.83
N GLU A 262 -13.97 21.14 3.79
CA GLU A 262 -14.33 19.77 3.41
C GLU A 262 -13.85 19.45 2.00
N VAL A 263 -13.59 18.17 1.76
CA VAL A 263 -13.25 17.62 0.45
C VAL A 263 -14.27 16.58 0.03
N GLU A 264 -14.81 16.72 -1.18
CA GLU A 264 -15.63 15.72 -1.85
C GLU A 264 -14.91 15.20 -3.09
N VAL A 265 -14.63 13.90 -3.14
CA VAL A 265 -14.08 13.21 -4.32
C VAL A 265 -15.20 12.43 -5.00
N ASP A 266 -15.49 12.75 -6.26
CA ASP A 266 -16.55 12.11 -7.05
C ASP A 266 -15.99 11.41 -8.28
N PHE A 267 -16.22 10.10 -8.38
CA PHE A 267 -15.77 9.22 -9.48
C PHE A 267 -16.80 9.03 -10.61
N THR A 268 -17.86 9.85 -10.65
CA THR A 268 -18.87 9.80 -11.72
C THR A 268 -18.23 9.87 -13.11
N GLY A 269 -18.59 8.92 -13.98
CA GLY A 269 -18.05 8.80 -15.33
C GLY A 269 -16.83 7.87 -15.47
N THR A 270 -16.36 7.26 -14.37
CA THR A 270 -15.40 6.15 -14.39
C THR A 270 -16.01 4.89 -15.05
N SER A 271 -15.18 4.10 -15.72
CA SER A 271 -15.58 2.86 -16.39
C SER A 271 -16.36 1.89 -15.49
N PRO A 272 -17.27 1.08 -16.06
CA PRO A 272 -17.87 -0.06 -15.38
C PRO A 272 -16.83 -1.04 -14.84
N GLN A 273 -17.23 -1.88 -13.89
CA GLN A 273 -16.42 -3.02 -13.43
C GLN A 273 -15.98 -3.91 -14.60
N VAL A 274 -14.77 -4.45 -14.50
CA VAL A 274 -14.09 -5.24 -15.53
C VAL A 274 -14.25 -6.74 -15.29
N ASP A 275 -13.97 -7.55 -16.32
CA ASP A 275 -14.12 -9.01 -16.30
C ASP A 275 -12.82 -9.75 -15.93
N TRP A 276 -11.99 -9.12 -15.10
CA TRP A 276 -10.74 -9.64 -14.54
C TRP A 276 -10.53 -9.08 -13.12
N GLY A 277 -9.51 -9.55 -12.39
CA GLY A 277 -9.32 -9.31 -10.95
C GLY A 277 -8.96 -7.88 -10.53
N GLY A 278 -8.99 -6.90 -11.44
CA GLY A 278 -8.62 -5.51 -11.18
C GLY A 278 -9.70 -4.67 -10.49
N ASN A 279 -10.89 -5.22 -10.26
CA ASN A 279 -11.97 -4.47 -9.67
C ASN A 279 -11.65 -4.04 -8.23
N VAL A 280 -12.16 -2.89 -7.85
CA VAL A 280 -11.89 -2.27 -6.55
C VAL A 280 -13.20 -2.05 -5.82
N VAL A 281 -13.26 -2.49 -4.57
CA VAL A 281 -14.38 -2.20 -3.66
C VAL A 281 -14.30 -0.76 -3.14
N TYR A 282 -15.45 -0.19 -2.77
CA TYR A 282 -15.53 1.19 -2.27
C TYR A 282 -14.56 1.52 -1.14
N ASN A 283 -14.40 0.63 -0.15
CA ASN A 283 -13.58 0.91 1.03
C ASN A 283 -12.10 1.16 0.67
N PHE A 284 -11.60 0.44 -0.34
CA PHE A 284 -10.23 0.59 -0.82
C PHE A 284 -10.05 1.88 -1.64
N THR A 285 -11.03 2.22 -2.46
CA THR A 285 -11.09 3.52 -3.16
C THR A 285 -11.09 4.68 -2.17
N TYR A 286 -11.90 4.58 -1.12
CA TYR A 286 -11.93 5.56 -0.02
C TYR A 286 -10.56 5.69 0.64
N ALA A 287 -9.94 4.56 1.02
CA ALA A 287 -8.67 4.54 1.74
C ALA A 287 -7.56 5.30 1.02
N TYR A 288 -7.39 5.09 -0.29
CA TYR A 288 -6.34 5.77 -1.06
C TYR A 288 -6.67 7.22 -1.42
N CYS A 289 -7.94 7.60 -1.51
CA CYS A 289 -8.33 9.01 -1.57
C CYS A 289 -8.03 9.73 -0.25
N PHE A 290 -8.41 9.11 0.87
CA PHE A 290 -8.17 9.62 2.22
C PHE A 290 -6.67 9.81 2.47
N MET A 291 -5.85 8.79 2.18
CA MET A 291 -4.40 8.85 2.33
C MET A 291 -3.79 10.00 1.54
N ALA A 292 -4.19 10.21 0.28
CA ALA A 292 -3.66 11.29 -0.53
C ALA A 292 -4.03 12.67 0.03
N ILE A 293 -5.30 12.89 0.40
CA ILE A 293 -5.74 14.17 0.97
C ILE A 293 -5.01 14.44 2.28
N LYS A 294 -4.98 13.47 3.21
CA LYS A 294 -4.27 13.60 4.49
C LYS A 294 -2.80 13.94 4.27
N SER A 295 -2.11 13.21 3.40
CA SER A 295 -0.68 13.45 3.13
C SER A 295 -0.41 14.84 2.58
N ALA A 296 -1.33 15.38 1.77
CA ALA A 296 -1.20 16.71 1.20
C ALA A 296 -1.46 17.84 2.22
N VAL A 297 -2.41 17.65 3.15
CA VAL A 297 -2.91 18.73 4.02
C VAL A 297 -2.42 18.67 5.46
N ASP A 298 -2.27 17.47 6.02
CA ASP A 298 -1.89 17.24 7.42
C ASP A 298 -1.21 15.85 7.60
N PRO A 299 0.06 15.71 7.20
CA PRO A 299 0.77 14.43 7.31
C PRO A 299 1.04 14.02 8.76
N GLU A 300 1.11 14.96 9.71
CA GLU A 300 1.54 14.74 11.09
C GLU A 300 0.40 14.32 12.03
N ILE A 301 -0.85 14.71 11.76
CA ILE A 301 -1.97 14.29 12.60
C ILE A 301 -2.13 12.76 12.55
N PRO A 302 -2.25 12.06 13.69
CA PRO A 302 -2.53 10.62 13.68
C PRO A 302 -3.86 10.30 13.01
N VAL A 303 -3.92 9.15 12.34
CA VAL A 303 -5.15 8.63 11.74
C VAL A 303 -6.10 8.17 12.84
N ASN A 304 -7.35 8.63 12.76
CA ASN A 304 -8.47 8.23 13.60
C ASN A 304 -9.80 8.65 12.94
N GLU A 305 -10.92 8.33 13.57
CA GLU A 305 -12.27 8.72 13.11
C GLU A 305 -12.41 10.23 12.85
N GLY A 306 -11.71 11.09 13.61
CA GLY A 306 -11.77 12.54 13.42
C GLY A 306 -11.17 12.98 12.09
N SER A 307 -10.05 12.36 11.72
CA SER A 307 -9.32 12.71 10.50
C SER A 307 -10.09 12.37 9.21
N THR A 308 -11.01 11.41 9.26
CA THR A 308 -11.78 10.92 8.10
C THR A 308 -13.04 11.74 7.84
N ARG A 309 -13.65 12.34 8.88
CA ARG A 309 -14.90 13.11 8.81
C ARG A 309 -14.99 14.21 7.73
N PRO A 310 -13.94 15.02 7.46
CA PRO A 310 -14.05 16.10 6.47
C PRO A 310 -13.85 15.62 5.03
N ILE A 311 -13.69 14.31 4.80
CA ILE A 311 -13.43 13.72 3.48
C ILE A 311 -14.58 12.80 3.09
N LYS A 312 -15.26 13.15 2.00
CA LYS A 312 -16.33 12.36 1.41
C LYS A 312 -15.88 11.82 0.06
N VAL A 313 -16.11 10.53 -0.19
CA VAL A 313 -15.85 9.88 -1.48
C VAL A 313 -17.14 9.29 -2.03
N THR A 314 -17.43 9.55 -3.30
CA THR A 314 -18.58 8.99 -4.02
C THR A 314 -18.11 8.28 -5.28
N ALA A 315 -18.62 7.08 -5.52
CA ALA A 315 -18.34 6.31 -6.72
C ALA A 315 -19.60 5.54 -7.16
N PRO A 316 -19.96 5.54 -8.46
CA PRO A 316 -21.11 4.78 -8.94
C PRO A 316 -20.96 3.29 -8.62
N GLU A 317 -21.99 2.69 -8.02
CA GLU A 317 -22.00 1.25 -7.72
C GLU A 317 -22.00 0.44 -9.03
N GLY A 318 -21.10 -0.54 -9.15
CA GLY A 318 -20.85 -1.28 -10.39
C GLY A 318 -19.81 -0.61 -11.32
N SER A 319 -19.18 0.49 -10.89
CA SER A 319 -17.95 0.98 -11.52
C SER A 319 -16.75 0.15 -11.07
N VAL A 320 -15.64 0.24 -11.81
CA VAL A 320 -14.38 -0.46 -11.47
C VAL A 320 -13.79 -0.02 -10.12
N VAL A 321 -14.17 1.16 -9.62
CA VAL A 321 -13.75 1.72 -8.32
C VAL A 321 -14.80 1.57 -7.20
N ASN A 322 -15.92 0.89 -7.49
CA ASN A 322 -16.94 0.51 -6.52
C ASN A 322 -17.72 -0.70 -7.07
N CYS A 323 -17.02 -1.82 -7.21
CA CYS A 323 -17.57 -3.02 -7.85
C CYS A 323 -18.58 -3.76 -6.98
N LYS A 324 -19.50 -4.48 -7.63
CA LYS A 324 -20.51 -5.31 -6.96
C LYS A 324 -19.99 -6.73 -6.73
N PHE A 325 -20.44 -7.34 -5.64
CA PHE A 325 -20.32 -8.79 -5.46
C PHE A 325 -21.02 -9.52 -6.62
N PRO A 326 -20.44 -10.60 -7.20
CA PRO A 326 -19.22 -11.32 -6.80
C PRO A 326 -17.98 -11.01 -7.67
N ALA A 327 -17.77 -9.76 -8.12
CA ALA A 327 -16.62 -9.42 -8.96
C ALA A 327 -15.27 -9.86 -8.34
N ALA A 328 -14.34 -10.31 -9.18
CA ALA A 328 -12.96 -10.60 -8.80
C ALA A 328 -12.20 -9.34 -8.39
N VAL A 329 -11.47 -9.40 -7.27
CA VAL A 329 -10.77 -8.29 -6.61
C VAL A 329 -9.32 -8.61 -6.21
N ALA A 330 -8.81 -9.80 -6.50
CA ALA A 330 -7.48 -10.25 -6.06
C ALA A 330 -6.34 -9.38 -6.57
N ALA A 331 -6.51 -8.70 -7.72
CA ALA A 331 -5.55 -7.78 -8.30
C ALA A 331 -6.02 -6.31 -8.21
N ARG A 332 -6.92 -5.99 -7.26
CA ARG A 332 -7.49 -4.65 -7.04
C ARG A 332 -6.45 -3.53 -6.99
N MET A 333 -5.24 -3.84 -6.52
CA MET A 333 -4.15 -2.86 -6.40
C MET A 333 -3.72 -2.29 -7.75
N GLN A 334 -3.88 -3.04 -8.85
CA GLN A 334 -3.54 -2.58 -10.21
C GLN A 334 -4.33 -1.33 -10.61
N ILE A 335 -5.52 -1.13 -10.06
CA ILE A 335 -6.35 0.05 -10.30
C ILE A 335 -6.43 0.94 -9.04
N GLY A 336 -6.68 0.34 -7.87
CA GLY A 336 -6.98 1.08 -6.65
C GLY A 336 -5.79 1.90 -6.10
N HIS A 337 -4.55 1.51 -6.37
CA HIS A 337 -3.39 2.33 -5.97
C HIS A 337 -3.31 3.65 -6.73
N PHE A 338 -3.85 3.73 -7.95
CA PHE A 338 -3.84 4.98 -8.71
C PHE A 338 -4.69 6.07 -8.05
N MET A 339 -5.68 5.74 -7.20
CA MET A 339 -6.56 6.74 -6.57
C MET A 339 -5.77 7.85 -5.87
N ALA A 340 -4.64 7.49 -5.24
CA ALA A 340 -3.75 8.44 -4.60
C ALA A 340 -3.17 9.47 -5.59
N GLU A 341 -2.65 8.99 -6.72
CA GLU A 341 -2.07 9.83 -7.76
C GLU A 341 -3.12 10.67 -8.47
N LEU A 342 -4.31 10.13 -8.71
CA LEU A 342 -5.38 10.86 -9.36
C LEU A 342 -5.82 12.07 -8.51
N VAL A 343 -5.91 11.89 -7.19
CA VAL A 343 -6.19 12.99 -6.26
C VAL A 343 -5.07 14.03 -6.29
N PHE A 344 -3.79 13.61 -6.26
CA PHE A 344 -2.66 14.52 -6.40
C PHE A 344 -2.66 15.27 -7.72
N ARG A 345 -2.99 14.60 -8.83
CA ARG A 345 -3.08 15.20 -10.17
C ARG A 345 -4.19 16.22 -10.27
N ALA A 346 -5.35 15.95 -9.68
CA ALA A 346 -6.44 16.91 -9.61
C ALA A 346 -6.04 18.15 -8.79
N LEU A 347 -5.40 17.95 -7.63
CA LEU A 347 -5.01 19.05 -6.72
C LEU A 347 -3.73 19.79 -7.13
N ALA A 348 -2.93 19.23 -8.04
CA ALA A 348 -1.64 19.81 -8.45
C ALA A 348 -1.70 21.29 -8.87
N PRO A 349 -2.71 21.77 -9.63
CA PRO A 349 -2.81 23.18 -9.98
C PRO A 349 -3.07 24.11 -8.78
N ALA A 350 -3.64 23.59 -7.70
CA ALA A 350 -4.04 24.35 -6.51
C ALA A 350 -2.96 24.35 -5.42
N ILE A 351 -2.27 23.23 -5.24
CA ILE A 351 -1.27 23.02 -4.19
C ILE A 351 0.00 22.33 -4.75
N PRO A 352 0.70 22.94 -5.72
CA PRO A 352 1.81 22.30 -6.44
C PRO A 352 2.96 21.85 -5.52
N ASP A 353 3.15 22.51 -4.36
CA ASP A 353 4.22 22.21 -3.39
C ASP A 353 3.86 21.16 -2.31
N ARG A 354 2.69 20.53 -2.46
CA ARG A 354 2.13 19.53 -1.52
C ARG A 354 1.79 18.21 -2.20
N VAL A 355 2.11 18.07 -3.48
CA VAL A 355 1.88 16.86 -4.27
C VAL A 355 3.18 16.35 -4.86
N ILE A 356 3.16 15.10 -5.29
CA ILE A 356 4.26 14.46 -6.01
C ILE A 356 3.84 14.15 -7.46
N ALA A 357 4.82 14.00 -8.34
CA ALA A 357 4.59 13.40 -9.65
C ALA A 357 4.12 11.94 -9.51
N PRO A 358 3.50 11.37 -10.55
CA PRO A 358 3.23 9.94 -10.63
C PRO A 358 4.45 9.08 -10.27
N CYS A 359 4.21 7.99 -9.56
CA CYS A 359 5.20 7.04 -9.08
C CYS A 359 5.24 5.82 -10.00
N GLY A 360 6.44 5.32 -10.26
CA GLY A 360 6.63 3.98 -10.79
C GLY A 360 6.14 2.93 -9.80
N GLY A 361 6.28 3.18 -8.51
CA GLY A 361 5.70 2.35 -7.46
C GLY A 361 4.17 2.21 -7.53
N THR A 362 3.45 3.01 -8.32
CA THR A 362 1.99 2.89 -8.47
C THR A 362 1.63 2.23 -9.81
N PRO A 363 0.93 1.08 -9.80
CA PRO A 363 0.58 0.31 -8.61
C PRO A 363 1.80 -0.41 -8.06
N ALA A 364 1.82 -0.74 -6.76
CA ALA A 364 2.88 -1.58 -6.21
C ALA A 364 3.03 -2.87 -7.04
N HIS A 365 4.21 -3.47 -7.05
CA HIS A 365 4.42 -4.74 -7.74
C HIS A 365 4.44 -5.85 -6.70
N THR A 366 3.72 -6.93 -6.94
CA THR A 366 3.76 -8.13 -6.11
C THR A 366 4.13 -9.32 -6.98
N TYR A 367 5.18 -10.01 -6.59
CA TYR A 367 5.66 -11.22 -7.25
C TYR A 367 5.34 -12.41 -6.36
N ILE A 368 4.49 -13.31 -6.85
CA ILE A 368 3.99 -14.44 -6.09
C ILE A 368 4.61 -15.71 -6.67
N PHE A 369 5.25 -16.49 -5.82
CA PHE A 369 5.92 -17.73 -6.20
C PHE A 369 5.35 -18.88 -5.38
N TYR A 370 5.01 -19.98 -6.02
CA TYR A 370 4.58 -21.18 -5.30
C TYR A 370 4.88 -22.46 -6.07
N GLY A 371 4.91 -23.56 -5.35
CA GLY A 371 5.15 -24.88 -5.93
C GLY A 371 5.40 -25.93 -4.86
N GLN A 372 6.15 -26.96 -5.25
CA GLN A 372 6.60 -28.01 -4.34
C GLN A 372 8.12 -28.00 -4.24
N ARG A 373 8.64 -28.17 -3.02
CA ARG A 373 10.07 -28.38 -2.79
C ARG A 373 10.48 -29.75 -3.34
N HIS A 374 11.79 -30.01 -3.38
CA HIS A 374 12.34 -31.30 -3.78
C HIS A 374 11.72 -32.49 -3.01
N ASP A 375 11.45 -32.34 -1.71
CA ASP A 375 10.81 -33.37 -0.88
C ASP A 375 9.28 -33.51 -1.10
N GLY A 376 8.66 -32.62 -1.88
CA GLY A 376 7.23 -32.59 -2.15
C GLY A 376 6.40 -31.72 -1.20
N SER A 377 7.01 -31.12 -0.17
CA SER A 377 6.32 -30.16 0.69
C SER A 377 5.92 -28.90 -0.10
N PRO A 378 4.73 -28.33 0.14
CA PRO A 378 4.29 -27.12 -0.53
C PRO A 378 5.04 -25.89 0.02
N TRP A 379 5.20 -24.88 -0.82
CA TRP A 379 5.69 -23.56 -0.42
C TRP A 379 4.99 -22.49 -1.25
N LEU A 380 4.86 -21.31 -0.65
CA LEU A 380 4.34 -20.11 -1.28
C LEU A 380 5.01 -18.90 -0.63
N THR A 381 5.43 -17.93 -1.44
CA THR A 381 5.88 -16.64 -0.93
C THR A 381 5.41 -15.49 -1.83
N ASN A 382 5.36 -14.29 -1.25
CA ASN A 382 5.08 -13.05 -1.93
C ASN A 382 6.23 -12.08 -1.68
N VAL A 383 6.69 -11.42 -2.75
CA VAL A 383 7.68 -10.34 -2.66
C VAL A 383 7.03 -9.07 -3.17
N ILE A 384 6.99 -8.05 -2.31
CA ILE A 384 6.52 -6.72 -2.71
C ILE A 384 7.69 -5.94 -3.30
N GLY A 385 7.55 -5.55 -4.56
CA GLY A 385 8.45 -4.72 -5.32
C GLY A 385 8.04 -3.25 -5.28
N GLY A 386 8.93 -2.41 -4.73
CA GLY A 386 8.83 -0.97 -4.88
C GLY A 386 9.35 -0.49 -6.24
N GLY A 387 8.76 0.59 -6.74
CA GLY A 387 9.22 1.31 -7.93
C GLY A 387 9.75 2.69 -7.56
N GLY A 388 10.22 3.45 -8.54
CA GLY A 388 10.65 4.82 -8.29
C GLY A 388 9.49 5.70 -7.81
N MET A 389 9.64 6.39 -6.68
CA MET A 389 8.65 7.38 -6.24
C MET A 389 8.71 8.61 -7.15
N GLY A 390 7.58 9.26 -7.43
CA GLY A 390 7.59 10.50 -8.18
C GLY A 390 8.24 11.63 -7.38
N ALA A 391 8.89 12.55 -8.09
CA ALA A 391 9.52 13.71 -7.46
C ALA A 391 8.49 14.74 -6.97
N SER A 392 8.88 15.55 -5.98
CA SER A 392 8.11 16.71 -5.51
C SER A 392 8.75 18.01 -5.99
N SER A 393 8.14 19.16 -5.67
CA SER A 393 8.79 20.45 -5.90
C SER A 393 10.04 20.68 -5.03
N LYS A 394 10.22 19.90 -3.96
CA LYS A 394 11.24 20.09 -2.92
C LYS A 394 12.35 19.05 -2.93
N SER A 395 12.09 17.87 -3.49
CA SER A 395 13.02 16.74 -3.42
C SER A 395 12.87 15.80 -4.60
N ASP A 396 13.97 15.14 -4.94
CA ASP A 396 13.95 13.95 -5.78
C ASP A 396 13.04 12.87 -5.15
N GLY A 397 12.53 11.97 -5.99
CA GLY A 397 11.78 10.81 -5.54
C GLY A 397 12.68 9.75 -4.92
N HIS A 398 12.21 9.09 -3.86
CA HIS A 398 12.89 7.93 -3.29
C HIS A 398 12.95 6.76 -4.28
N HIS A 399 14.09 6.08 -4.32
CA HIS A 399 14.28 4.90 -5.16
C HIS A 399 13.52 3.70 -4.60
N CYS A 400 12.88 2.93 -5.47
CA CYS A 400 12.26 1.63 -5.14
C CYS A 400 11.34 1.67 -3.90
N ALA A 401 10.58 2.75 -3.73
CA ALA A 401 9.61 2.89 -2.66
C ALA A 401 8.33 2.09 -2.98
N ILE A 402 7.76 1.45 -1.96
CA ILE A 402 6.50 0.69 -2.05
C ILE A 402 5.31 1.68 -1.91
N PHE A 403 5.32 2.77 -2.67
CA PHE A 403 4.25 3.76 -2.68
C PHE A 403 3.07 3.26 -3.54
N PRO A 404 1.79 3.58 -3.27
CA PRO A 404 1.25 4.32 -2.12
C PRO A 404 1.01 3.44 -0.88
N ALA A 405 1.40 2.17 -0.93
CA ALA A 405 1.32 1.27 0.21
C ALA A 405 2.45 1.59 1.23
N ASN A 406 2.56 0.76 2.25
CA ASN A 406 3.71 0.72 3.13
C ASN A 406 4.26 -0.71 3.13
N GLY A 407 5.56 -0.85 3.28
CA GLY A 407 6.20 -2.16 3.34
C GLY A 407 7.71 -2.06 3.33
N ALA A 408 8.35 -3.09 3.83
CA ALA A 408 9.80 -3.25 3.80
C ALA A 408 10.22 -4.27 2.73
N ASN A 409 11.47 -4.17 2.30
CA ASN A 409 12.03 -5.15 1.38
C ASN A 409 12.37 -6.44 2.13
N THR A 410 11.92 -7.58 1.63
CA THR A 410 12.40 -8.88 2.11
C THR A 410 13.91 -9.02 1.83
N PRO A 411 14.74 -9.37 2.82
CA PRO A 411 16.16 -9.67 2.59
C PRO A 411 16.34 -10.86 1.63
N VAL A 412 17.43 -10.87 0.87
CA VAL A 412 17.69 -11.96 -0.10
C VAL A 412 17.89 -13.27 0.64
N GLU A 413 18.61 -13.24 1.76
CA GLU A 413 18.89 -14.41 2.58
C GLU A 413 17.61 -15.03 3.15
N ILE A 414 16.62 -14.19 3.52
CA ILE A 414 15.31 -14.66 3.97
C ILE A 414 14.53 -15.28 2.82
N PHE A 415 14.52 -14.64 1.64
CA PHE A 415 13.84 -15.18 0.46
C PHE A 415 14.42 -16.55 0.03
N GLU A 416 15.74 -16.69 -0.01
CA GLU A 416 16.42 -17.95 -0.37
C GLU A 416 16.31 -19.01 0.73
N SER A 417 16.15 -18.62 1.99
CA SER A 417 15.88 -19.55 3.09
C SER A 417 14.43 -20.06 3.04
N ASP A 418 13.47 -19.17 2.78
CA ASP A 418 12.04 -19.47 2.78
C ASP A 418 11.59 -20.13 1.47
N THR A 419 12.39 -20.13 0.40
CA THR A 419 12.02 -20.69 -0.90
C THR A 419 13.12 -21.59 -1.48
N PRO A 420 12.81 -22.48 -2.43
CA PRO A 420 13.82 -23.22 -3.19
C PRO A 420 14.30 -22.43 -4.42
N LEU A 421 14.39 -21.10 -4.32
CA LEU A 421 14.77 -20.20 -5.42
C LEU A 421 16.05 -19.42 -5.07
N LEU A 422 16.77 -18.96 -6.09
CA LEU A 422 18.01 -18.19 -5.92
C LEU A 422 17.86 -16.79 -6.52
N VAL A 423 18.33 -15.77 -5.83
CA VAL A 423 18.38 -14.40 -6.34
C VAL A 423 19.74 -14.18 -7.01
N LEU A 424 19.72 -13.96 -8.32
CA LEU A 424 20.95 -13.68 -9.08
C LEU A 424 21.33 -12.20 -9.05
N GLU A 425 20.34 -11.31 -9.00
CA GLU A 425 20.56 -9.86 -9.06
C GLU A 425 19.48 -9.08 -8.31
N ARG A 426 19.88 -8.02 -7.60
CA ARG A 426 18.97 -7.00 -7.06
C ARG A 426 19.63 -5.61 -7.06
N ASN A 427 19.41 -4.83 -8.12
CA ASN A 427 20.10 -3.56 -8.36
C ASN A 427 19.14 -2.43 -8.75
N LEU A 428 19.55 -1.18 -8.52
CA LEU A 428 18.88 -0.01 -9.11
C LEU A 428 19.07 -0.01 -10.63
N ILE A 429 18.09 0.49 -11.37
CA ILE A 429 18.19 0.68 -12.83
C ILE A 429 18.64 2.12 -13.10
N PRO A 430 19.90 2.35 -13.56
CA PRO A 430 20.34 3.69 -13.96
C PRO A 430 19.41 4.28 -15.02
N ASP A 431 19.26 5.62 -15.03
CA ASP A 431 18.45 6.36 -16.00
C ASP A 431 16.95 6.04 -16.02
N SER A 432 16.46 5.24 -15.06
CA SER A 432 15.05 4.84 -15.02
C SER A 432 14.12 5.89 -14.43
N GLY A 433 14.63 6.78 -13.58
CA GLY A 433 13.87 7.86 -12.97
C GLY A 433 13.67 9.01 -13.93
N GLY A 434 12.44 9.53 -14.04
CA GLY A 434 12.12 10.62 -14.94
C GLY A 434 12.92 11.87 -14.62
N ALA A 435 13.59 12.43 -15.61
CA ALA A 435 14.34 13.68 -15.46
C ALA A 435 13.41 14.84 -15.10
N GLY A 436 13.88 15.73 -14.22
CA GLY A 436 13.21 16.96 -13.85
C GLY A 436 14.16 17.86 -13.09
N LYS A 437 13.71 19.06 -12.73
CA LYS A 437 14.43 19.88 -11.73
C LYS A 437 14.71 19.03 -10.48
N MET A 438 13.68 18.30 -10.05
CA MET A 438 13.80 17.16 -9.16
C MET A 438 13.55 15.86 -9.94
N ARG A 439 14.44 14.87 -9.80
CA ARG A 439 14.42 13.60 -10.52
C ARG A 439 13.47 12.61 -9.84
N GLY A 440 12.67 11.89 -10.61
CA GLY A 440 11.88 10.77 -10.10
C GLY A 440 12.79 9.65 -9.57
N GLY A 441 12.34 8.92 -8.56
CA GLY A 441 13.06 7.77 -8.02
C GLY A 441 13.37 6.72 -9.10
N LEU A 442 14.43 5.95 -8.87
CA LEU A 442 14.83 4.88 -9.79
C LEU A 442 14.00 3.61 -9.56
N GLY A 443 13.80 2.87 -10.64
CA GLY A 443 13.30 1.50 -10.64
C GLY A 443 14.36 0.49 -10.19
N ARG A 444 13.98 -0.79 -10.19
CA ARG A 444 14.78 -1.91 -9.67
C ARG A 444 14.76 -3.10 -10.60
N THR A 445 15.90 -3.76 -10.77
CA THR A 445 15.99 -5.11 -11.33
C THR A 445 15.99 -6.12 -10.19
N PHE A 446 15.18 -7.18 -10.30
CA PHE A 446 15.18 -8.35 -9.42
C PHE A 446 15.17 -9.61 -10.28
N VAL A 447 16.23 -10.42 -10.19
CA VAL A 447 16.40 -11.62 -11.03
C VAL A 447 16.43 -12.86 -10.15
N VAL A 448 15.58 -13.82 -10.47
CA VAL A 448 15.42 -15.07 -9.73
C VAL A 448 15.67 -16.26 -10.66
N LYS A 449 16.43 -17.25 -10.20
CA LYS A 449 16.65 -18.52 -10.88
C LYS A 449 15.91 -19.63 -10.17
N VAL A 450 15.25 -20.49 -10.95
CA VAL A 450 14.82 -21.82 -10.47
C VAL A 450 16.03 -22.75 -10.52
N PRO A 451 16.52 -23.30 -9.39
CA PRO A 451 17.66 -24.21 -9.38
C PRO A 451 17.42 -25.44 -10.26
N ASP A 452 18.50 -25.97 -10.84
CA ASP A 452 18.54 -27.14 -11.73
C ASP A 452 19.48 -28.25 -11.23
N ASP A 453 19.81 -28.22 -9.94
CA ASP A 453 20.61 -29.23 -9.26
C ASP A 453 19.75 -30.30 -8.55
N GLU A 454 20.37 -31.14 -7.73
CA GLU A 454 19.68 -32.21 -7.00
C GLU A 454 18.67 -31.71 -5.95
N PHE A 455 18.69 -30.41 -5.60
CA PHE A 455 17.75 -29.78 -4.67
C PHE A 455 16.68 -28.97 -5.39
N ALA A 456 16.63 -29.02 -6.73
CA ALA A 456 15.66 -28.31 -7.53
C ALA A 456 14.21 -28.56 -7.07
N PRO A 457 13.36 -27.52 -7.04
CA PRO A 457 11.95 -27.70 -6.76
C PRO A 457 11.29 -28.59 -7.81
N LYS A 458 10.23 -29.31 -7.43
CA LYS A 458 9.47 -30.11 -8.38
C LYS A 458 8.74 -29.18 -9.34
N PRO A 459 8.85 -29.39 -10.67
CA PRO A 459 8.14 -28.57 -11.62
C PRO A 459 6.63 -28.85 -11.60
N PRO A 460 5.79 -27.85 -11.91
CA PRO A 460 6.17 -26.47 -12.20
C PRO A 460 6.41 -25.65 -10.92
N VAL A 461 7.34 -24.69 -11.00
CA VAL A 461 7.30 -23.50 -10.13
C VAL A 461 6.37 -22.49 -10.80
N VAL A 462 5.36 -22.02 -10.09
CA VAL A 462 4.37 -21.10 -10.64
C VAL A 462 4.65 -19.69 -10.16
N ILE A 463 4.56 -18.74 -11.07
CA ILE A 463 4.76 -17.32 -10.83
C ILE A 463 3.50 -16.58 -11.24
N ALA A 464 3.03 -15.71 -10.37
CA ALA A 464 1.99 -14.74 -10.67
C ALA A 464 2.49 -13.34 -10.36
N ILE A 465 1.99 -12.36 -11.12
CA ILE A 465 2.36 -10.97 -10.98
C ILE A 465 1.11 -10.13 -10.83
N GLN A 466 1.19 -9.19 -9.90
CA GLN A 466 0.29 -8.06 -9.84
C GLN A 466 1.16 -6.81 -9.93
N GLY A 467 0.90 -5.94 -10.89
CA GLY A 467 1.72 -4.74 -11.10
C GLY A 467 1.21 -3.92 -12.26
N GLY A 468 1.93 -2.87 -12.62
CA GLY A 468 1.52 -2.01 -13.73
C GLY A 468 2.70 -1.27 -14.32
N ARG A 469 2.40 -0.20 -15.06
CA ARG A 469 3.33 0.59 -15.86
C ARG A 469 4.03 -0.18 -16.98
N PHE A 470 3.42 -1.24 -17.51
CA PHE A 470 3.96 -2.00 -18.65
C PHE A 470 3.73 -1.26 -19.98
N LYS A 471 2.55 -0.66 -20.17
CA LYS A 471 2.17 0.15 -21.34
C LYS A 471 2.43 1.64 -21.11
N TYR A 472 1.99 2.18 -19.96
CA TYR A 472 2.08 3.62 -19.65
C TYR A 472 3.08 3.88 -18.51
N PRO A 473 4.13 4.71 -18.72
CA PRO A 473 5.08 5.00 -17.65
C PRO A 473 4.47 5.91 -16.58
N ALA A 474 5.18 6.07 -15.47
CA ALA A 474 4.90 7.16 -14.54
C ALA A 474 5.22 8.49 -15.22
N GLU A 475 4.20 9.34 -15.44
CA GLU A 475 4.37 10.63 -16.09
C GLU A 475 5.11 11.63 -15.19
N GLY A 476 5.79 12.60 -15.77
CA GLY A 476 6.32 13.74 -15.02
C GLY A 476 5.27 14.81 -14.72
N LEU A 477 5.61 15.77 -13.89
CA LEU A 477 4.75 16.90 -13.51
C LEU A 477 5.47 18.24 -13.74
N PHE A 478 4.71 19.26 -14.17
CA PHE A 478 5.21 20.63 -14.42
C PHE A 478 6.49 20.71 -15.28
N GLY A 479 6.56 19.92 -16.36
CA GLY A 479 7.71 19.88 -17.28
C GLY A 479 8.70 18.76 -17.02
N GLY A 480 8.54 18.02 -15.92
CA GLY A 480 9.27 16.78 -15.67
C GLY A 480 8.96 15.72 -16.72
N LYS A 481 9.92 14.81 -16.93
CA LYS A 481 9.86 13.71 -17.89
C LYS A 481 9.31 12.44 -17.24
N PRO A 482 8.72 11.53 -18.04
CA PRO A 482 8.27 10.24 -17.54
C PRO A 482 9.45 9.36 -17.12
N GLY A 483 9.21 8.46 -16.17
CA GLY A 483 10.14 7.39 -15.82
C GLY A 483 10.12 6.22 -16.81
N ALA A 484 11.00 5.24 -16.60
CA ALA A 484 11.03 3.99 -17.35
C ALA A 484 9.83 3.10 -17.04
N LYS A 485 9.43 2.29 -18.02
CA LYS A 485 8.35 1.30 -17.91
C LYS A 485 8.80 0.03 -17.21
N SER A 486 7.82 -0.72 -16.72
CA SER A 486 8.00 -2.05 -16.18
C SER A 486 8.34 -3.07 -17.26
N LYS A 487 9.11 -4.10 -16.90
CA LYS A 487 9.32 -5.28 -17.75
C LYS A 487 9.26 -6.54 -16.91
N PHE A 488 8.73 -7.60 -17.51
CA PHE A 488 8.73 -8.95 -16.97
C PHE A 488 9.27 -9.90 -18.04
N LEU A 489 10.38 -10.55 -17.76
CA LEU A 489 11.05 -11.46 -18.70
C LEU A 489 11.21 -12.84 -18.09
N VAL A 490 11.14 -13.87 -18.94
CA VAL A 490 11.47 -15.25 -18.60
C VAL A 490 12.48 -15.73 -19.64
N ASN A 491 13.69 -16.07 -19.19
CA ASN A 491 14.82 -16.43 -20.05
C ASN A 491 15.14 -15.36 -21.12
N GLY A 492 15.04 -14.08 -20.76
CA GLY A 492 15.26 -12.94 -21.66
C GLY A 492 14.10 -12.61 -22.61
N GLU A 493 13.04 -13.43 -22.65
CA GLU A 493 11.87 -13.20 -23.50
C GLU A 493 10.71 -12.58 -22.70
N PRO A 494 9.87 -11.72 -23.30
CA PRO A 494 8.71 -11.13 -22.61
C PRO A 494 7.74 -12.18 -22.05
N GLY A 495 7.50 -12.13 -20.74
CA GLY A 495 6.45 -12.91 -20.08
C GLY A 495 5.10 -12.18 -20.07
N ASP A 496 4.02 -12.91 -19.76
CA ASP A 496 2.69 -12.32 -19.56
C ASP A 496 2.46 -12.02 -18.06
N PRO A 497 2.41 -10.75 -17.65
CA PRO A 497 2.21 -10.39 -16.24
C PRO A 497 0.75 -10.52 -15.76
N SER A 498 -0.19 -10.91 -16.62
CA SER A 498 -1.62 -10.98 -16.27
C SER A 498 -2.14 -12.37 -15.91
N THR A 499 -1.33 -13.40 -16.18
CA THR A 499 -1.70 -14.80 -15.95
C THR A 499 -0.57 -15.57 -15.27
N LEU A 500 -0.79 -16.86 -15.03
CA LEU A 500 0.19 -17.73 -14.40
C LEU A 500 1.32 -18.08 -15.38
N THR A 501 2.55 -17.85 -14.96
CA THR A 501 3.76 -18.32 -15.64
C THR A 501 4.23 -19.61 -14.99
N PHE A 502 4.49 -20.64 -15.80
CA PHE A 502 4.95 -21.95 -15.33
C PHE A 502 6.42 -22.14 -15.70
N CYS A 503 7.28 -22.17 -14.69
CA CYS A 503 8.71 -22.33 -14.83
C CYS A 503 9.15 -23.75 -14.51
N LYS A 504 10.24 -24.17 -15.15
CA LYS A 504 10.96 -25.42 -14.89
C LYS A 504 12.32 -25.11 -14.24
N PRO A 505 12.96 -26.11 -13.61
CA PRO A 505 14.36 -26.04 -13.22
C PRO A 505 15.24 -25.47 -14.34
N GLY A 506 16.07 -24.49 -13.98
CA GLY A 506 16.99 -23.80 -14.87
C GLY A 506 16.47 -22.47 -15.45
N ASP A 507 15.17 -22.20 -15.39
CA ASP A 507 14.61 -20.94 -15.88
C ASP A 507 15.06 -19.74 -15.03
N ILE A 508 15.31 -18.61 -15.70
CA ILE A 508 15.65 -17.31 -15.11
C ILE A 508 14.48 -16.37 -15.32
N ILE A 509 14.09 -15.67 -14.27
CA ILE A 509 12.95 -14.75 -14.25
C ILE A 509 13.43 -13.37 -13.83
N GLU A 510 13.11 -12.36 -14.63
CA GLU A 510 13.57 -10.99 -14.44
C GLU A 510 12.37 -10.04 -14.26
N PHE A 511 12.39 -9.31 -13.16
CA PHE A 511 11.42 -8.26 -12.87
C PHE A 511 12.13 -6.91 -12.89
N HIS A 512 11.68 -6.02 -13.77
CA HIS A 512 12.13 -4.63 -13.80
C HIS A 512 10.99 -3.75 -13.33
N ALA A 513 11.08 -3.26 -12.10
CA ALA A 513 10.17 -2.27 -11.55
C ALA A 513 10.42 -0.90 -12.21
N PRO A 514 9.37 -0.11 -12.45
CA PRO A 514 9.44 1.14 -13.20
C PRO A 514 10.03 2.27 -12.36
N GLY A 515 10.49 3.34 -13.03
CA GLY A 515 10.94 4.56 -12.37
C GLY A 515 9.80 5.58 -12.14
N GLY A 516 10.02 6.53 -11.25
CA GLY A 516 9.06 7.60 -10.95
C GLY A 516 9.13 8.76 -11.94
N GLY A 517 8.08 9.57 -12.02
CA GLY A 517 8.07 10.79 -12.83
C GLY A 517 8.94 11.91 -12.23
N GLY A 518 9.56 12.70 -13.08
CA GLY A 518 10.28 13.92 -12.69
C GLY A 518 9.35 15.09 -12.38
N PHE A 519 9.88 16.11 -11.70
CA PHE A 519 9.15 17.34 -11.37
C PHE A 519 9.93 18.57 -11.86
N GLY A 520 9.28 19.47 -12.60
CA GLY A 520 9.91 20.68 -13.13
C GLY A 520 10.78 20.43 -14.36
N ASP A 521 11.20 21.49 -15.05
CA ASP A 521 12.08 21.39 -16.22
C ASP A 521 13.47 20.81 -15.83
N PRO A 522 13.92 19.69 -16.44
CA PRO A 522 15.26 19.14 -16.24
C PRO A 522 16.40 20.14 -16.42
N LEU A 523 16.26 21.13 -17.32
CA LEU A 523 17.30 22.14 -17.57
C LEU A 523 17.45 23.15 -16.41
N GLU A 524 16.54 23.14 -15.44
CA GLU A 524 16.63 23.91 -14.20
C GLU A 524 17.28 23.13 -13.04
N ARG A 525 17.55 21.83 -13.19
CA ARG A 525 18.28 21.07 -12.18
C ARG A 525 19.67 21.66 -11.97
N ASP A 526 20.12 21.71 -10.72
CA ASP A 526 21.47 22.13 -10.39
C ASP A 526 22.50 21.17 -11.05
N PRO A 527 23.43 21.66 -11.89
CA PRO A 527 24.47 20.82 -12.47
C PRO A 527 25.29 20.01 -11.46
N GLU A 528 25.48 20.51 -10.25
CA GLU A 528 26.21 19.76 -9.20
C GLU A 528 25.39 18.57 -8.70
N MET A 529 24.05 18.70 -8.61
CA MET A 529 23.18 17.55 -8.31
C MET A 529 23.25 16.49 -9.41
N VAL A 530 23.31 16.90 -10.68
CA VAL A 530 23.48 15.97 -11.82
C VAL A 530 24.83 15.27 -11.75
N LYS A 531 25.91 15.97 -11.40
CA LYS A 531 27.22 15.36 -11.14
C LYS A 531 27.15 14.31 -10.04
N GLN A 532 26.47 14.58 -8.93
CA GLN A 532 26.28 13.59 -7.86
C GLN A 532 25.47 12.39 -8.33
N ASP A 533 24.40 12.59 -9.11
CA ASP A 533 23.65 11.48 -9.71
C ASP A 533 24.54 10.59 -10.60
N VAL A 534 25.47 11.19 -11.36
CA VAL A 534 26.43 10.43 -12.18
C VAL A 534 27.44 9.66 -11.31
N LEU A 535 27.96 10.28 -10.26
CA LEU A 535 28.89 9.63 -9.33
C LEU A 535 28.25 8.43 -8.60
N TYR A 536 26.96 8.52 -8.27
CA TYR A 536 26.21 7.41 -7.67
C TYR A 536 25.69 6.39 -8.69
N GLY A 537 25.91 6.61 -9.98
CA GLY A 537 25.42 5.72 -11.05
C GLY A 537 23.90 5.77 -11.23
N TYR A 538 23.24 6.82 -10.76
CA TYR A 538 21.81 7.02 -10.93
C TYR A 538 21.46 7.54 -12.32
N VAL A 539 22.33 8.40 -12.84
CA VAL A 539 22.24 8.99 -14.18
C VAL A 539 23.54 8.67 -14.92
N SER A 540 23.48 8.26 -16.18
CA SER A 540 24.67 8.07 -17.01
C SER A 540 25.22 9.40 -17.52
N LEU A 541 26.49 9.42 -17.92
CA LEU A 541 27.11 10.61 -18.55
C LEU A 541 26.35 11.06 -19.81
N GLU A 542 25.82 10.10 -20.57
CA GLU A 542 25.00 10.36 -21.74
C GLU A 542 23.70 11.08 -21.35
N LYS A 543 22.96 10.54 -20.37
CA LYS A 543 21.72 11.15 -19.90
C LYS A 543 21.89 12.48 -19.18
N ALA A 544 23.00 12.68 -18.47
CA ALA A 544 23.37 13.99 -17.94
C ALA A 544 23.42 15.06 -19.03
N GLN A 545 23.99 14.73 -20.18
CA GLN A 545 24.09 15.64 -21.32
C GLN A 545 22.76 15.79 -22.07
N GLU A 546 22.06 14.68 -22.35
CA GLU A 546 20.84 14.68 -23.16
C GLU A 546 19.64 15.31 -22.46
N GLU A 547 19.40 14.94 -21.20
CA GLU A 547 18.16 15.27 -20.51
C GLU A 547 18.31 16.51 -19.65
N TYR A 548 19.46 16.72 -19.02
CA TYR A 548 19.73 17.86 -18.13
C TYR A 548 20.57 18.96 -18.77
N GLY A 549 21.12 18.71 -19.96
CA GLY A 549 22.02 19.64 -20.65
C GLY A 549 23.34 19.88 -19.90
N VAL A 550 23.77 18.95 -19.04
CA VAL A 550 24.98 19.06 -18.21
C VAL A 550 26.09 18.23 -18.82
N VAL A 551 27.23 18.87 -19.09
CA VAL A 551 28.41 18.22 -19.65
C VAL A 551 29.37 17.93 -18.50
N ILE A 552 29.68 16.65 -18.28
CA ILE A 552 30.60 16.19 -17.24
C ILE A 552 31.78 15.52 -17.93
N ASP A 553 33.00 15.85 -17.47
CA ASP A 553 34.22 15.21 -17.98
C ASP A 553 34.30 13.76 -17.48
N PRO A 554 34.45 12.76 -18.38
CA PRO A 554 34.39 11.34 -18.01
C PRO A 554 35.60 10.84 -17.20
N HIS A 555 36.66 11.64 -17.09
CA HIS A 555 37.89 11.27 -16.37
C HIS A 555 37.97 11.90 -14.98
N THR A 556 37.52 13.14 -14.87
CA THR A 556 37.55 13.91 -13.62
C THR A 556 36.21 13.93 -12.89
N TYR A 557 35.11 13.59 -13.59
CA TYR A 557 33.73 13.74 -13.12
C TYR A 557 33.36 15.17 -12.69
N GLU A 558 34.09 16.17 -13.17
CA GLU A 558 33.78 17.58 -12.93
C GLU A 558 32.86 18.15 -14.01
N VAL A 559 32.02 19.11 -13.62
CA VAL A 559 31.10 19.80 -14.54
C VAL A 559 31.88 20.77 -15.43
N ASP A 560 31.73 20.64 -16.75
CA ASP A 560 32.15 21.68 -17.71
C ASP A 560 31.08 22.77 -17.75
N TRP A 561 31.26 23.80 -16.92
CA TRP A 561 30.32 24.91 -16.76
C TRP A 561 30.06 25.68 -18.05
N GLU A 562 31.09 25.89 -18.88
CA GLU A 562 30.93 26.64 -20.13
C GLU A 562 30.13 25.85 -21.17
N ARG A 563 30.45 24.56 -21.35
CA ARG A 563 29.72 23.69 -22.28
C ARG A 563 28.30 23.44 -21.81
N THR A 564 28.10 23.24 -20.50
CA THR A 564 26.77 23.11 -19.89
C THR A 564 25.90 24.33 -20.17
N LYS A 565 26.43 25.55 -19.97
CA LYS A 565 25.69 26.79 -20.28
C LYS A 565 25.29 26.86 -21.75
N LYS A 566 26.25 26.67 -22.66
CA LYS A 566 26.01 26.69 -24.12
C LYS A 566 25.00 25.63 -24.56
N LEU A 567 25.07 24.44 -23.97
CA LEU A 567 24.16 23.34 -24.28
C LEU A 567 22.74 23.64 -23.82
N ARG A 568 22.57 24.11 -22.58
CA ARG A 568 21.25 24.52 -22.06
C ARG A 568 20.62 25.66 -22.88
N GLU A 569 21.39 26.67 -23.28
CA GLU A 569 20.91 27.73 -24.17
C GLU A 569 20.41 27.16 -25.52
N LYS A 570 21.17 26.26 -26.13
CA LYS A 570 20.80 25.58 -27.38
C LYS A 570 19.53 24.73 -27.24
N LEU A 571 19.41 23.99 -26.13
CA LEU A 571 18.24 23.13 -25.88
C LEU A 571 16.97 23.97 -25.64
N LYS A 572 17.07 25.08 -24.89
CA LYS A 572 15.95 26.01 -24.67
C LYS A 572 15.47 26.64 -25.98
N MET A 573 16.39 27.05 -26.86
CA MET A 573 16.02 27.59 -28.18
C MET A 573 15.28 26.56 -29.05
N LYS A 574 15.67 25.29 -29.00
CA LYS A 574 14.97 24.21 -29.73
C LYS A 574 13.55 23.94 -29.22
N MET A 575 13.26 24.20 -27.95
CA MET A 575 11.93 23.99 -27.37
C MET A 575 10.96 25.15 -27.65
N THR A 576 11.47 26.30 -28.12
CA THR A 576 10.66 27.51 -28.39
C THR A 576 10.25 27.63 -29.87
N LEU A 577 10.82 26.78 -30.74
CA LEU A 577 10.51 26.63 -32.17
C LEU A 577 9.61 25.41 -32.36
#